data_AF-A0A345DAJ0-F1
#
_entry.id   AF-A0A345DAJ0-F1
#
_cell.length_a   1.000
_cell.length_b   1.000
_cell.length_c   1.000
_cell.angle_alpha   90.00
_cell.angle_beta   90.00
_cell.angle_gamma   90.00
#
_symmetry.space_group_name_H-M   'P 1'
#
loop_
_entity.id
_entity.type
_entity.pdbx_description
1 polymer ?
#
loop_
_entity_poly.entity_id
_entity_poly.type
_entity_poly.pdbx_seq_one_letter_code
_entity_poly.pdbx_strand_id
1 'polypeptide(L)'
;MEDKIQTFRQPLVTATGIILGFILNFASTWVKSDSHLSDFLAYVVGACILFGTTCLIVVLGRVLRMDYPRANAEAYYKRTLKLFIWGVSVAFAGVLIDMFGNFMAV
;
A
#
# COMPACT_ATOMS: atom_id res chain seq x y z
N MET A 1 -3.20 14.02 -29.44
CA MET A 1 -2.13 13.85 -28.43
C MET A 1 -2.22 12.43 -27.93
N GLU A 2 -1.20 11.61 -28.19
CA GLU A 2 -1.15 10.19 -27.77
C GLU A 2 -1.59 10.02 -26.31
N ASP A 3 -2.53 9.10 -26.05
CA ASP A 3 -3.05 8.81 -24.72
C ASP A 3 -2.02 7.96 -23.93
N LYS A 4 -0.83 8.53 -23.68
CA LYS A 4 0.32 7.87 -23.01
C LYS A 4 -0.06 7.26 -21.65
N ILE A 5 -1.13 7.76 -21.04
CA ILE A 5 -1.58 7.34 -19.71
C ILE A 5 -2.17 5.94 -19.72
N GLN A 6 -2.77 5.50 -20.83
CA GLN A 6 -3.29 4.13 -20.92
C GLN A 6 -2.18 3.08 -20.78
N THR A 7 -0.99 3.35 -21.31
CA THR A 7 0.20 2.50 -21.17
C THR A 7 0.71 2.41 -19.72
N PHE A 8 0.56 3.47 -18.93
CA PHE A 8 1.02 3.48 -17.52
C PHE A 8 0.02 2.85 -16.53
N ARG A 9 -1.23 2.58 -16.95
CA ARG A 9 -2.24 1.95 -16.09
C ARG A 9 -1.87 0.52 -15.73
N GLN A 10 -1.49 -0.28 -16.73
CA GLN A 10 -1.18 -1.70 -16.54
C GLN A 10 -0.03 -1.92 -15.54
N PRO A 11 1.13 -1.27 -15.71
CA PRO A 11 2.22 -1.37 -14.73
C PRO A 11 1.80 -0.97 -13.31
N LEU A 12 0.98 0.09 -13.18
CA LEU A 12 0.52 0.57 -11.88
C LEU A 12 -0.46 -0.42 -11.21
N VAL A 13 -1.40 -1.00 -11.95
CA VAL A 13 -2.31 -2.04 -11.44
C VAL A 13 -1.52 -3.27 -11.01
N THR A 14 -0.60 -3.74 -11.86
CA THR A 14 0.23 -4.91 -11.55
C THR A 14 1.08 -4.68 -10.30
N ALA A 15 1.78 -3.55 -10.21
CA ALA A 15 2.57 -3.20 -9.02
C ALA A 15 1.70 -3.12 -7.76
N THR A 16 0.52 -2.51 -7.86
CA THR A 16 -0.42 -2.42 -6.72
C THR A 16 -0.89 -3.81 -6.29
N GLY A 17 -1.25 -4.69 -7.24
CA GLY A 17 -1.68 -6.06 -6.94
C GLY A 17 -0.58 -6.87 -6.24
N ILE A 18 0.66 -6.80 -6.73
CA ILE A 18 1.81 -7.50 -6.14
C ILE A 18 2.07 -7.02 -4.71
N ILE A 19 2.16 -5.70 -4.50
CA ILE A 19 2.46 -5.14 -3.18
C ILE A 19 1.35 -5.42 -2.19
N LEU A 20 0.09 -5.31 -2.62
CA LEU A 20 -1.07 -5.66 -1.79
C LEU A 20 -1.01 -7.14 -1.38
N GLY A 21 -0.66 -8.03 -2.30
CA GLY A 21 -0.45 -9.46 -2.00
C GLY A 21 0.62 -9.69 -0.94
N PHE A 22 1.77 -9.02 -1.05
CA PHE A 22 2.84 -9.10 -0.04
C PHE A 22 2.42 -8.56 1.32
N ILE A 23 1.72 -7.41 1.37
CA ILE A 23 1.25 -6.81 2.63
C ILE A 23 0.22 -7.72 3.31
N LEU A 24 -0.71 -8.31 2.56
CA LEU A 24 -1.70 -9.23 3.11
C LEU A 24 -1.06 -10.54 3.60
N ASN A 25 -0.05 -11.04 2.88
CA ASN A 25 0.72 -12.21 3.31
C ASN A 25 1.49 -11.94 4.62
N PHE A 26 2.13 -10.77 4.72
CA PHE A 26 2.77 -10.31 5.94
C PHE A 26 1.76 -10.21 7.09
N ALA A 27 0.62 -9.53 6.87
CA ALA A 27 -0.41 -9.36 7.88
C ALA A 27 -0.95 -10.71 8.42
N SER A 28 -1.18 -11.68 7.54
CA SER A 28 -1.65 -13.02 7.90
C SER A 28 -0.63 -13.83 8.71
N THR A 29 0.66 -13.60 8.49
CA THR A 29 1.74 -14.23 9.25
C THR A 29 1.95 -13.52 10.59
N TRP A 30 2.00 -12.19 10.56
CA TRP A 30 2.22 -11.32 11.72
C TRP A 30 1.13 -11.48 12.79
N VAL A 31 -0.14 -11.58 12.40
CA VAL A 31 -1.24 -11.76 13.36
C VAL A 31 -1.19 -13.11 14.09
N LYS A 32 -0.44 -14.09 13.56
CA LYS A 32 -0.28 -15.43 14.14
C LYS A 32 1.00 -15.58 14.93
N SER A 33 1.97 -14.67 14.78
CA SER A 33 3.19 -14.69 15.57
C SER A 33 2.94 -14.11 16.95
N ASP A 34 3.52 -14.73 17.98
CA ASP A 34 3.63 -14.11 19.29
C ASP A 34 4.51 -12.87 19.16
N SER A 35 3.88 -11.70 19.22
CA SER A 35 4.58 -10.44 19.12
C SER A 35 5.26 -10.14 20.46
N HIS A 36 6.58 -10.00 20.45
CA HIS A 36 7.35 -9.49 21.59
C HIS A 36 7.23 -7.97 21.76
N LEU A 37 6.49 -7.29 20.87
CA LEU A 37 6.23 -5.87 20.99
C LEU A 37 5.30 -5.60 22.17
N SER A 38 5.49 -4.44 22.80
CA SER A 38 4.44 -3.87 23.66
C SER A 38 3.12 -3.81 22.91
N ASP A 39 2.01 -4.13 23.57
CA ASP A 39 0.65 -4.09 23.01
C ASP A 39 0.39 -2.81 22.21
N PHE A 40 0.87 -1.67 22.70
CA PHE A 40 0.75 -0.38 22.02
C PHE A 40 1.42 -0.37 20.64
N LEU A 41 2.66 -0.87 20.53
CA LEU A 41 3.38 -0.95 19.26
C LEU A 41 2.73 -1.95 18.31
N ALA A 42 2.21 -3.07 18.82
CA ALA A 42 1.46 -4.02 18.01
C ALA A 42 0.20 -3.38 17.40
N TYR A 43 -0.55 -2.59 18.18
CA TYR A 43 -1.68 -1.82 17.64
C TYR A 43 -1.26 -0.79 16.58
N VAL A 44 -0.12 -0.10 16.77
CA VAL A 44 0.42 0.84 15.78
C VAL A 44 0.76 0.12 14.47
N VAL A 45 1.46 -1.01 14.54
CA VAL A 45 1.78 -1.84 13.36
C VAL A 45 0.51 -2.28 12.64
N GLY A 46 -0.46 -2.81 13.37
CA GLY A 46 -1.76 -3.21 12.82
C GLY A 46 -2.50 -2.06 12.14
N ALA A 47 -2.52 -0.88 12.77
CA ALA A 47 -3.12 0.33 12.19
C ALA A 47 -2.41 0.79 10.91
N CYS A 48 -1.08 0.76 10.88
CA CYS A 48 -0.29 1.07 9.69
C CYS A 48 -0.59 0.11 8.52
N ILE A 49 -0.64 -1.19 8.79
CA ILE A 49 -0.94 -2.20 7.77
C ILE A 49 -2.38 -2.04 7.25
N LEU A 50 -3.36 -1.87 8.14
CA LEU A 50 -4.76 -1.68 7.76
C LEU A 50 -4.94 -0.41 6.94
N PHE A 51 -4.34 0.70 7.36
CA PHE A 51 -4.39 1.97 6.65
C PHE A 51 -3.72 1.87 5.28
N GLY A 52 -2.52 1.30 5.20
CA GLY A 52 -1.79 1.11 3.95
C GLY A 52 -2.54 0.22 2.96
N THR A 53 -3.09 -0.90 3.45
CA THR A 53 -3.93 -1.83 2.66
C THR A 53 -5.17 -1.12 2.11
N THR A 54 -5.90 -0.37 2.95
CA THR A 54 -7.09 0.38 2.54
C THR A 54 -6.74 1.43 1.48
N CYS A 55 -5.62 2.12 1.64
CA CYS A 55 -5.13 3.11 0.68
C CYS A 55 -4.79 2.48 -0.68
N LEU A 56 -4.15 1.29 -0.69
CA LEU A 56 -3.85 0.54 -1.91
C LEU A 56 -5.10 0.02 -2.62
N ILE A 57 -6.12 -0.43 -1.87
CA ILE A 57 -7.43 -0.80 -2.43
C ILE A 57 -8.08 0.42 -3.11
N VAL A 58 -8.04 1.59 -2.47
CA VAL A 58 -8.55 2.85 -3.06
C VAL A 58 -7.78 3.22 -4.33
N VAL A 59 -6.46 3.03 -4.36
CA VAL A 59 -5.62 3.23 -5.55
C VAL A 59 -6.05 2.28 -6.67
N LEU A 60 -6.21 0.99 -6.39
CA LEU A 60 -6.72 0.01 -7.36
C LEU A 60 -8.07 0.44 -7.95
N GLY A 61 -9.02 0.81 -7.09
CA GLY A 61 -10.33 1.31 -7.52
C GLY A 61 -10.22 2.58 -8.38
N ARG A 62 -9.30 3.49 -8.05
CA ARG A 62 -9.03 4.68 -8.86
C ARG A 62 -8.41 4.37 -10.22
N VAL A 63 -7.48 3.43 -10.30
CA VAL A 63 -6.81 3.07 -11.56
C VAL A 63 -7.73 2.26 -12.47
N LEU A 64 -8.63 1.44 -11.91
CA LEU A 64 -9.59 0.65 -12.67
C LEU A 64 -10.75 1.47 -13.23
N ARG A 65 -11.12 2.59 -12.59
CA ARG A 65 -12.14 3.51 -13.12
C ARG A 65 -11.77 3.98 -14.54
N MET A 66 -12.59 3.61 -15.52
CA MET A 66 -12.43 3.99 -16.93
C MET A 66 -13.04 5.36 -17.25
N ASP A 67 -13.88 5.90 -16.37
CA ASP A 67 -14.53 7.20 -16.53
C ASP A 67 -13.65 8.33 -15.95
N TYR A 68 -12.52 8.60 -16.61
CA TYR A 68 -11.64 9.72 -16.24
C TYR A 68 -11.67 10.82 -17.30
N PRO A 69 -11.74 12.10 -16.90
CA PRO A 69 -11.67 13.21 -17.84
C PRO A 69 -10.28 13.21 -18.49
N ARG A 70 -10.21 12.81 -19.76
CA ARG A 70 -8.96 12.75 -20.56
C ARG A 70 -8.20 14.09 -20.58
N ALA A 71 -8.92 15.21 -20.44
CA ALA A 71 -8.35 16.55 -20.32
C ALA A 71 -7.44 16.74 -19.10
N ASN A 72 -7.65 15.99 -18.00
CA ASN A 72 -6.88 16.08 -16.75
C ASN A 72 -6.24 14.74 -16.35
N ALA A 73 -6.06 13.84 -17.31
CA ALA A 73 -5.59 12.48 -17.04
C ALA A 73 -4.22 12.47 -16.32
N GLU A 74 -3.32 13.42 -16.62
CA GLU A 74 -2.01 13.51 -15.99
C GLU A 74 -2.11 13.87 -14.49
N ALA A 75 -2.98 14.83 -14.14
CA ALA A 75 -3.22 15.22 -12.75
C ALA A 75 -3.86 14.08 -11.94
N TYR A 76 -4.78 13.33 -12.56
CA TYR A 76 -5.39 12.15 -11.97
C TYR A 76 -4.36 11.03 -11.72
N TYR A 77 -3.48 10.77 -12.69
CA TYR A 77 -2.39 9.82 -12.55
C TYR A 77 -1.41 10.22 -11.44
N LYS A 78 -0.93 11.48 -11.44
CA LYS A 78 -0.02 11.99 -10.39
C LYS A 78 -0.62 11.89 -8.99
N ARG A 79 -1.92 12.16 -8.84
CA ARG A 79 -2.61 12.04 -7.55
C ARG A 79 -2.72 10.58 -7.11
N THR A 80 -3.02 9.69 -8.03
CA THR A 80 -3.09 8.25 -7.77
C THR A 80 -1.73 7.66 -7.42
N LEU A 81 -0.67 8.07 -8.13
CA LEU A 81 0.71 7.69 -7.85
C LEU A 81 1.16 8.20 -6.47
N LYS A 82 0.83 9.44 -6.10
CA LYS A 82 1.12 9.96 -4.76
C LYS A 82 0.43 9.16 -3.66
N LEU A 83 -0.87 8.84 -3.83
CA LEU A 83 -1.61 7.99 -2.90
C LEU A 83 -1.04 6.58 -2.81
N PHE A 84 -0.60 6.01 -3.94
CA PHE A 84 0.08 4.73 -3.99
C PHE A 84 1.37 4.76 -3.17
N ILE A 85 2.28 5.70 -3.45
CA ILE A 85 3.54 5.84 -2.71
C ILE A 85 3.27 6.03 -1.22
N TRP A 86 2.32 6.91 -0.86
CA TRP A 86 1.98 7.15 0.55
C TRP A 86 1.43 5.90 1.24
N GLY A 87 0.54 5.15 0.59
CA GLY A 87 -0.01 3.89 1.12
C GLY A 87 1.07 2.81 1.30
N VAL A 88 1.96 2.65 0.32
CA VAL A 88 3.10 1.73 0.43
C VAL A 88 4.03 2.14 1.56
N SER A 89 4.42 3.42 1.64
CA SER A 89 5.32 3.90 2.69
C SER A 89 4.76 3.68 4.10
N VAL A 90 3.45 3.92 4.31
CA VAL A 90 2.83 3.68 5.62
C VAL A 90 2.78 2.19 5.97
N ALA A 91 2.43 1.33 5.01
CA ALA A 91 2.45 -0.12 5.25
C ALA A 91 3.86 -0.62 5.58
N PHE A 92 4.86 -0.19 4.81
CA PHE A 92 6.26 -0.54 5.03
C PHE A 92 6.79 -0.01 6.36
N ALA A 93 6.39 1.19 6.79
CA ALA A 93 6.77 1.70 8.11
C ALA A 93 6.28 0.77 9.22
N GLY A 94 5.05 0.25 9.14
CA GLY A 94 4.54 -0.75 10.09
C GLY A 94 5.38 -2.03 10.10
N VAL A 95 5.73 -2.56 8.92
CA VAL A 95 6.59 -3.74 8.79
C VAL A 95 7.97 -3.50 9.40
N LEU A 96 8.57 -2.34 9.17
CA LEU A 96 9.90 -2.00 9.70
C LEU A 96 9.89 -1.85 11.22
N ILE A 97 8.84 -1.26 11.79
CA ILE A 97 8.67 -1.17 13.24
C ILE A 97 8.62 -2.57 13.86
N ASP A 98 7.85 -3.48 13.24
CA ASP A 98 7.75 -4.86 13.70
C ASP A 98 9.07 -5.61 13.60
N MET A 99 9.77 -5.48 12.47
CA MET A 99 11.08 -6.08 12.27
C MET A 99 12.11 -5.58 13.28
N PHE A 100 12.14 -4.26 13.54
CA PHE A 100 13.07 -3.65 14.48
C PHE A 100 12.77 -4.06 15.92
N GLY A 101 11.50 -4.17 16.28
CA GLY A 101 11.07 -4.67 17.59
C GLY A 101 11.47 -6.13 17.82
N ASN A 102 11.26 -6.99 16.83
CA ASN A 102 11.71 -8.38 16.90
C ASN A 102 13.24 -8.48 17.00
N PHE A 103 14.00 -7.67 16.25
CA PHE A 103 15.46 -7.69 16.30
C PHE A 103 16.02 -7.23 17.65
N MET A 104 15.42 -6.22 18.30
CA MET A 104 15.84 -5.77 19.63
C MET A 104 15.38 -6.69 20.77
N ALA A 105 14.40 -7.56 20.52
CA ALA A 105 13.92 -8.54 21.50
C ALA A 105 14.80 -9.81 21.56
N VAL A 106 15.67 -10.01 20.57
CA VAL A 106 16.70 -11.07 20.52
C VAL A 106 17.98 -10.59 21.19
#